data_AF-A0A078APC2-F1
#
_entry.id   AF-A0A078APC2-F1
#
_cell.length_a   1.000
_cell.length_b   1.000
_cell.length_c   1.000
_cell.angle_alpha   90.00
_cell.angle_beta   90.00
_cell.angle_gamma   90.00
#
_symmetry.space_group_name_H-M   'P 1'
#
loop_
_entity.id
_entity.type
_entity.pdbx_description
1 polymer ?
#
loop_
_entity_poly.entity_id
_entity_poly.type
_entity_poly.pdbx_seq_one_letter_code
_entity_poly.pdbx_strand_id
1 'polypeptide(L)'
;MDGLMLKEPKSNLFYQIFKLARVKYNINIILFYKGANQLLNAQNARPPMLLNALNVMIQLIKSLLRLEIQNILVVYSISQTLLEPQTSSSLSSISNCHIYNYYDQYNCLVCLSGFYLSKNGYFNISANRYQDICQPNVQTDLCLQSRSEFVCDTCIYGYNTIQIGDKKSCHKCNQQNGAQIKTLRCEFEIEQSTSNVIQKKITSCLGGFVDLQTGECVSSCGVGRYGNVTLGYSGMIEQTLCLDCDSSCYECSSQKTQCLSCKEEFYLDSLTKTCKQKNGLLETTIYVQSKDFSNDYTPNGITLQVSQYIDLAVC
;
A
#
# COMPACT_ATOMS: atom_id res chain seq x y z
N MET A 1 -42.11 -11.82 -9.68
CA MET A 1 -41.04 -12.57 -8.99
C MET A 1 -40.11 -11.54 -8.41
N ASP A 2 -40.43 -11.08 -7.20
CA ASP A 2 -39.81 -9.89 -6.60
C ASP A 2 -38.68 -10.29 -5.67
N GLY A 3 -37.47 -9.85 -6.00
CA GLY A 3 -36.27 -10.03 -5.18
C GLY A 3 -36.21 -9.00 -4.07
N LEU A 4 -36.52 -9.43 -2.84
CA LEU A 4 -36.27 -8.67 -1.62
C LEU A 4 -34.75 -8.54 -1.38
N MET A 5 -34.18 -7.39 -1.71
CA MET A 5 -32.85 -6.96 -1.25
C MET A 5 -32.94 -6.53 0.22
N LEU A 6 -32.40 -7.35 1.12
CA LEU A 6 -32.22 -7.02 2.54
C LEU A 6 -31.16 -5.93 2.70
N LYS A 7 -31.56 -4.80 3.30
CA LYS A 7 -30.67 -3.71 3.72
C LYS A 7 -29.74 -4.19 4.84
N GLU A 8 -28.42 -4.03 4.66
CA GLU A 8 -27.42 -4.35 5.68
C GLU A 8 -27.47 -3.37 6.87
N PRO A 9 -27.57 -3.84 8.13
CA PRO A 9 -27.43 -2.96 9.29
C PRO A 9 -25.94 -2.71 9.59
N LYS A 10 -25.48 -1.51 9.25
CA LYS A 10 -24.17 -0.99 9.65
C LYS A 10 -24.15 -0.63 11.15
N SER A 11 -23.95 -1.62 12.02
CA SER A 11 -23.32 -1.46 13.36
C SER A 11 -23.44 -2.69 14.28
N ASN A 12 -23.74 -3.89 13.77
CA ASN A 12 -23.80 -5.05 14.66
C ASN A 12 -22.40 -5.60 14.95
N LEU A 13 -21.94 -5.46 16.21
CA LEU A 13 -20.66 -5.99 16.72
C LEU A 13 -20.49 -7.48 16.38
N PHE A 14 -21.58 -8.24 16.35
CA PHE A 14 -21.56 -9.65 15.93
C PHE A 14 -21.07 -9.84 14.49
N TYR A 15 -21.49 -8.98 13.56
CA TYR A 15 -21.09 -9.09 12.15
C TYR A 15 -19.59 -8.82 11.95
N GLN A 16 -19.02 -7.87 12.70
CA GLN A 16 -17.59 -7.59 12.69
C GLN A 16 -16.78 -8.77 13.24
N ILE A 17 -17.24 -9.39 14.34
CA ILE A 17 -16.61 -10.60 14.91
C ILE A 17 -16.66 -11.76 13.92
N PHE A 18 -17.77 -11.96 13.21
CA PHE A 18 -17.91 -12.99 12.17
C PHE A 18 -16.96 -12.76 10.98
N LYS A 19 -16.81 -11.51 10.53
CA LYS A 19 -15.92 -11.17 9.42
C LYS A 19 -14.45 -11.47 9.79
N LEU A 20 -14.04 -11.16 11.02
CA LEU A 20 -12.71 -11.48 11.54
C LEU A 20 -12.47 -13.00 11.67
N ALA A 21 -13.45 -13.76 12.16
CA ALA A 21 -13.34 -15.22 12.28
C ALA A 21 -13.23 -15.92 10.91
N ARG A 22 -13.99 -15.45 9.90
CA ARG A 22 -13.96 -16.01 8.55
C ARG A 22 -12.63 -15.76 7.84
N VAL A 23 -12.08 -14.55 7.96
CA VAL A 23 -10.81 -14.18 7.32
C VAL A 23 -9.62 -14.90 7.96
N LYS A 24 -9.62 -15.09 9.28
CA LYS A 24 -8.44 -15.61 10.00
C LYS A 24 -8.42 -17.14 10.16
N TYR A 25 -9.59 -17.80 10.23
CA TYR A 25 -9.68 -19.24 10.56
C TYR A 25 -10.39 -20.10 9.51
N ASN A 26 -10.91 -19.51 8.43
CA ASN A 26 -11.62 -20.21 7.35
C ASN A 26 -12.79 -21.11 7.82
N ILE A 27 -13.49 -20.70 8.89
CA ILE A 27 -14.65 -21.42 9.43
C ILE A 27 -15.93 -20.88 8.78
N ASN A 28 -16.71 -21.74 8.12
CA ASN A 28 -18.05 -21.43 7.62
C ASN A 28 -19.09 -21.75 8.70
N ILE A 29 -19.62 -20.71 9.36
CA ILE A 29 -20.74 -20.84 10.30
C ILE A 29 -22.02 -20.41 9.58
N ILE A 30 -22.93 -21.35 9.34
CA ILE A 30 -24.27 -21.09 8.77
C ILE A 30 -25.23 -20.84 9.93
N LEU A 31 -25.66 -19.60 10.12
CA LEU A 31 -26.71 -19.24 11.06
C LEU A 31 -28.07 -19.25 10.34
N PHE A 32 -28.96 -20.16 10.71
CA PHE A 32 -30.36 -20.12 10.30
C PHE A 32 -31.12 -19.11 11.16
N TYR A 33 -31.37 -17.92 10.62
CA TYR A 33 -32.27 -16.96 11.24
C TYR A 33 -33.69 -17.22 10.75
N LYS A 34 -34.50 -17.91 11.57
CA LYS A 34 -35.92 -18.16 11.27
C LYS A 34 -36.71 -16.91 11.65
N GLY A 35 -37.06 -16.09 10.67
CA GLY A 35 -37.96 -14.95 10.86
C GLY A 35 -39.33 -15.42 11.34
N ALA A 36 -39.72 -15.01 12.54
CA ALA A 36 -41.06 -15.27 13.07
C ALA A 36 -42.05 -14.29 12.42
N ASN A 37 -42.95 -14.82 11.59
CA ASN A 37 -44.14 -14.10 11.15
C ASN A 37 -45.02 -13.81 12.37
N GLN A 38 -45.31 -12.53 12.59
CA GLN A 38 -46.32 -12.08 13.56
C GLN A 38 -47.71 -12.33 12.97
N LEU A 39 -48.31 -13.47 13.29
CA LEU A 39 -49.75 -13.72 13.37
C LEU A 39 -49.94 -15.20 13.69
N LEU A 40 -49.85 -15.57 14.96
CA LEU A 40 -50.39 -16.84 15.45
C LEU A 40 -50.59 -16.76 16.97
N ASN A 41 -51.81 -17.11 17.35
CA ASN A 41 -52.35 -17.08 18.70
C ASN A 41 -51.47 -17.80 19.73
N ALA A 42 -51.38 -17.17 20.90
CA ALA A 42 -50.76 -17.71 22.08
C ALA A 42 -51.59 -18.87 22.65
N GLN A 43 -51.00 -20.06 22.72
CA GLN A 43 -51.10 -21.01 23.84
C GLN A 43 -50.16 -22.18 23.55
N ASN A 44 -49.29 -22.49 24.52
CA ASN A 44 -48.20 -23.50 24.51
C ASN A 44 -46.83 -23.05 23.96
N ALA A 45 -46.18 -22.13 24.69
CA ALA A 45 -44.77 -21.83 24.52
C ALA A 45 -43.89 -22.78 25.36
N ARG A 46 -43.09 -23.63 24.69
CA ARG A 46 -41.94 -24.34 25.29
C ARG A 46 -40.81 -23.36 25.62
N PRO A 47 -39.97 -23.63 26.62
CA PRO A 47 -38.90 -22.72 27.02
C PRO A 47 -37.85 -22.57 25.90
N PRO A 48 -37.23 -21.38 25.76
CA PRO A 48 -36.38 -21.06 24.62
C PRO A 48 -35.01 -21.74 24.72
N MET A 49 -34.72 -22.60 23.73
CA MET A 49 -33.43 -23.27 23.49
C MET A 49 -32.24 -22.31 23.21
N LEU A 50 -32.50 -21.01 23.08
CA LEU A 50 -31.53 -19.98 22.66
C LEU A 50 -30.43 -19.70 23.69
N LEU A 51 -30.68 -19.94 24.99
CA LEU A 51 -29.71 -19.64 26.05
C LEU A 51 -28.50 -20.60 26.05
N ASN A 52 -28.68 -21.83 25.56
CA ASN A 52 -27.60 -22.83 25.52
C ASN A 52 -26.59 -22.56 24.40
N ALA A 53 -27.03 -22.08 23.24
CA ALA A 53 -26.12 -21.81 22.11
C ALA A 53 -25.14 -20.67 22.42
N LEU A 54 -25.61 -19.61 23.12
CA LEU A 54 -24.76 -18.48 23.49
C LEU A 54 -23.69 -18.90 24.52
N ASN A 55 -24.06 -19.72 25.50
CA ASN A 55 -23.12 -20.23 26.50
C ASN A 55 -22.05 -21.14 25.89
N VAL A 56 -22.40 -21.97 24.90
CA VAL A 56 -21.45 -22.81 24.17
C VAL A 56 -20.47 -21.96 23.35
N MET A 57 -20.96 -20.92 22.64
CA MET A 57 -20.10 -19.99 21.90
C MET A 57 -19.13 -19.23 22.81
N ILE A 58 -19.58 -18.77 23.98
CA ILE A 58 -18.72 -18.06 24.95
C ILE A 58 -17.60 -18.99 25.46
N GLN A 59 -17.90 -20.26 25.73
CA GLN A 59 -16.89 -21.23 26.19
C GLN A 59 -15.86 -21.58 25.11
N LEU A 60 -16.29 -21.67 23.85
CA LEU A 60 -15.38 -21.88 22.71
C LEU A 60 -14.41 -20.70 22.53
N ILE A 61 -14.90 -19.46 22.60
CA ILE A 61 -14.07 -18.25 22.50
C ILE A 61 -13.05 -18.19 23.64
N LYS A 62 -13.46 -18.50 24.88
CA LYS A 62 -12.55 -18.54 26.03
C LYS A 62 -11.44 -19.58 25.86
N SER A 63 -11.76 -20.76 25.31
CA SER A 63 -10.78 -21.82 25.08
C SER A 63 -9.77 -21.46 23.99
N LEU A 64 -10.22 -20.84 22.90
CA LEU A 64 -9.36 -20.37 21.80
C LEU A 64 -8.39 -19.26 22.27
N LEU A 65 -8.88 -18.29 23.04
CA LEU A 65 -8.05 -17.21 23.60
C LEU A 65 -6.96 -17.77 24.54
N ARG A 66 -7.27 -18.80 25.33
CA ARG A 66 -6.30 -19.41 26.26
C ARG A 66 -5.16 -20.10 25.50
N LEU A 67 -5.46 -20.71 24.35
CA LEU A 67 -4.47 -21.39 23.50
C LEU A 67 -3.51 -20.40 22.83
N GLU A 68 -4.02 -19.28 22.30
CA GLU A 68 -3.16 -18.24 21.69
C GLU A 68 -2.22 -17.60 22.72
N ILE A 69 -2.71 -17.30 23.93
CA ILE A 69 -1.89 -16.70 24.99
C ILE A 69 -0.74 -17.64 25.42
N GLN A 70 -0.99 -18.96 25.51
CA GLN A 70 0.05 -19.93 25.83
C GLN A 70 1.13 -20.02 24.73
N ASN A 71 0.73 -20.01 23.46
CA ASN A 71 1.69 -20.02 22.35
C ASN A 71 2.53 -18.74 22.29
N ILE A 72 1.95 -17.57 22.57
CA ILE A 72 2.70 -16.31 22.64
C ILE A 72 3.73 -16.34 23.77
N LEU A 73 3.38 -16.87 24.94
CA LEU A 73 4.30 -17.01 26.08
C LEU A 73 5.43 -18.01 25.82
N VAL A 74 5.17 -19.10 25.08
CA VAL A 74 6.22 -20.07 24.68
C VAL A 74 7.19 -19.45 23.68
N VAL A 75 6.70 -18.68 22.69
CA VAL A 75 7.58 -17.97 21.75
C VAL A 75 8.39 -16.89 22.47
N TYR A 76 7.80 -16.20 23.45
CA TYR A 76 8.50 -15.18 24.22
C TYR A 76 9.59 -15.77 25.14
N SER A 77 9.38 -16.98 25.68
CA SER A 77 10.36 -17.65 26.54
C SER A 77 11.51 -18.29 25.76
N ILE A 78 11.29 -18.74 24.51
CA ILE A 78 12.38 -19.25 23.64
C ILE A 78 13.27 -18.10 23.13
N SER A 79 12.72 -16.89 22.93
CA SER A 79 13.51 -15.71 22.51
C SER A 79 14.34 -15.07 23.63
N GLN A 80 14.19 -15.49 24.88
CA GLN A 80 14.93 -14.96 26.04
C GLN A 80 16.08 -15.84 26.54
N THR A 81 16.53 -16.84 25.77
CA THR A 81 17.90 -17.35 25.96
C THR A 81 18.89 -16.23 25.68
N LEU A 82 19.26 -15.57 26.77
CA LEU A 82 20.19 -14.46 26.91
C LEU A 82 21.54 -14.86 26.29
N LEU A 83 21.71 -14.59 25.00
CA LEU A 83 23.04 -14.47 24.40
C LEU A 83 23.63 -13.17 24.95
N GLU A 84 24.20 -13.24 26.15
CA GLU A 84 25.03 -12.14 26.65
C GLU A 84 26.17 -11.97 25.65
N PRO A 85 26.36 -10.76 25.10
CA PRO A 85 27.48 -10.51 24.22
C PRO A 85 28.77 -10.82 24.98
N GLN A 86 29.60 -11.73 24.47
CA GLN A 86 30.91 -11.97 25.06
C GLN A 86 31.75 -10.70 24.95
N THR A 87 31.92 -10.01 26.08
CA THR A 87 32.66 -8.74 26.16
C THR A 87 34.17 -8.92 26.18
N SER A 88 34.67 -10.15 26.27
CA SER A 88 36.09 -10.46 26.17
C SER A 88 36.33 -11.89 25.68
N SER A 89 37.24 -12.03 24.72
CA SER A 89 37.84 -13.30 24.31
C SER A 89 39.32 -13.22 24.61
N SER A 90 39.87 -14.24 25.28
CA SER A 90 41.30 -14.37 25.57
C SER A 90 42.14 -14.78 24.35
N LEU A 91 41.50 -15.03 23.20
CA LEU A 91 42.15 -15.34 21.93
C LEU A 91 42.26 -14.07 21.07
N SER A 92 43.20 -13.20 21.44
CA SER A 92 43.54 -11.97 20.70
C SER A 92 44.22 -12.21 19.34
N SER A 93 44.26 -13.44 18.84
CA SER A 93 44.89 -13.81 17.56
C SER A 93 43.95 -14.41 16.51
N ILE A 94 42.71 -14.74 16.87
CA ILE A 94 41.70 -15.23 15.92
C ILE A 94 40.59 -14.19 15.89
N SER A 95 40.72 -13.19 15.00
CA SER A 95 39.61 -12.30 14.74
C SER A 95 38.46 -13.14 14.17
N ASN A 96 37.33 -13.21 14.88
CA ASN A 96 36.04 -13.66 14.30
C ASN A 96 35.51 -12.64 13.28
N CYS A 97 36.42 -11.91 12.64
CA CYS A 97 36.18 -10.88 11.67
C CYS A 97 37.16 -11.08 10.51
N HIS A 98 36.63 -11.06 9.29
CA HIS A 98 37.41 -11.13 8.08
C HIS A 98 38.03 -9.76 7.78
N ILE A 99 39.31 -9.78 7.38
CA ILE A 99 40.04 -8.58 6.96
C ILE A 99 39.89 -8.44 5.44
N TYR A 100 39.30 -7.34 5.01
CA TYR A 100 39.26 -6.96 3.61
C TYR A 100 40.36 -5.95 3.34
N ASN A 101 41.26 -6.30 2.42
CA ASN A 101 42.45 -5.52 2.08
C ASN A 101 42.23 -4.99 0.65
N TYR A 102 41.73 -3.76 0.52
CA TYR A 102 41.50 -3.12 -0.78
C TYR A 102 42.62 -2.12 -1.06
N TYR A 103 43.30 -2.32 -2.20
CA TYR A 103 44.31 -1.45 -2.83
C TYR A 103 44.71 -0.21 -1.99
N ASP A 104 45.73 -0.42 -1.14
CA ASP A 104 46.56 0.54 -0.41
C ASP A 104 45.94 1.67 0.44
N GLN A 105 44.61 1.84 0.50
CA GLN A 105 44.06 3.01 1.21
C GLN A 105 42.99 2.71 2.26
N TYR A 106 42.30 1.57 2.21
CA TYR A 106 41.28 1.24 3.23
C TYR A 106 41.24 -0.26 3.53
N ASN A 107 41.44 -0.60 4.80
CA ASN A 107 41.34 -1.97 5.31
C ASN A 107 40.22 -2.00 6.32
N CYS A 108 39.26 -2.90 6.11
CA CYS A 108 38.11 -2.93 6.98
C CYS A 108 37.83 -4.35 7.49
N LEU A 109 37.20 -4.42 8.67
CA LEU A 109 36.88 -5.65 9.39
C LEU A 109 35.38 -5.92 9.37
N VAL A 110 34.99 -7.12 8.91
CA VAL A 110 33.60 -7.61 8.98
C VAL A 110 33.55 -8.80 9.93
N CYS A 111 32.81 -8.67 11.04
CA CYS A 111 32.66 -9.74 12.02
C CYS A 111 31.58 -10.76 11.62
N LEU A 112 31.83 -12.03 11.94
CA LEU A 112 30.87 -13.12 11.76
C LEU A 112 29.62 -12.88 12.62
N SER A 113 28.49 -13.45 12.21
CA SER A 113 27.21 -13.30 12.94
C SER A 113 27.35 -13.67 14.42
N GLY A 114 26.88 -12.78 15.31
CA GLY A 114 26.99 -12.93 16.76
C GLY A 114 28.22 -12.25 17.37
N PHE A 115 29.13 -11.70 16.57
CA PHE A 115 30.31 -10.97 17.02
C PHE A 115 30.26 -9.50 16.58
N TYR A 116 30.79 -8.60 17.41
CA TYR A 116 30.91 -7.18 17.11
C TYR A 116 32.23 -6.61 17.65
N LEU A 117 32.73 -5.55 17.03
CA LEU A 117 33.90 -4.82 17.52
C LEU A 117 33.43 -3.73 18.49
N SER A 118 33.87 -3.83 19.74
CA SER A 118 33.49 -2.90 20.82
C SER A 118 34.17 -1.52 20.71
N LYS A 119 35.16 -1.34 19.84
CA LYS A 119 35.95 -0.09 19.72
C LYS A 119 36.02 0.36 18.26
N ASN A 120 36.14 1.67 18.04
CA ASN A 120 36.23 2.35 16.73
C ASN A 120 37.50 2.02 15.93
N GLY A 121 37.86 0.74 15.82
CA GLY A 121 39.04 0.27 15.11
C GLY A 121 39.81 -0.80 15.87
N TYR A 122 40.60 -1.55 15.12
CA TYR A 122 41.50 -2.62 15.57
C TYR A 122 42.89 -2.33 14.98
N PHE A 123 43.92 -2.29 15.83
CA PHE A 123 45.29 -2.17 15.34
C PHE A 123 45.83 -3.55 14.94
N ASN A 124 46.08 -3.74 13.65
CA ASN A 124 46.67 -4.97 13.15
C ASN A 124 48.19 -4.92 13.32
N ILE A 125 48.68 -5.63 14.34
CA ILE A 125 50.11 -5.67 14.69
C ILE A 125 50.94 -6.26 13.53
N SER A 126 50.45 -7.33 12.89
CA SER A 126 51.17 -7.98 11.78
C SER A 126 51.33 -7.09 10.56
N ALA A 127 50.36 -6.22 10.29
CA ALA A 127 50.37 -5.28 9.18
C ALA A 127 50.80 -3.84 9.59
N ASN A 128 51.15 -3.63 10.86
CA ASN A 128 51.52 -2.35 11.46
C ASN A 128 50.60 -1.17 11.07
N ARG A 129 49.28 -1.36 11.13
CA ARG A 129 48.29 -0.34 10.73
C ARG A 129 46.98 -0.46 11.49
N TYR A 130 46.30 0.67 11.70
CA TYR A 130 44.91 0.70 12.19
C TYR A 130 43.96 0.23 11.09
N GLN A 131 43.02 -0.64 11.45
CA GLN A 131 41.93 -1.12 10.60
C GLN A 131 40.63 -0.65 11.24
N ASP A 132 39.85 0.13 10.50
CA ASP A 132 38.54 0.55 10.99
C ASP A 132 37.52 -0.56 10.80
N ILE A 133 36.46 -0.54 11.61
CA ILE A 133 35.27 -1.35 11.36
C ILE A 133 34.76 -0.93 9.98
N CYS A 134 34.48 -1.86 9.07
CA CYS A 134 33.74 -1.50 7.86
C CYS A 134 32.45 -0.84 8.36
N GLN A 135 32.30 0.48 8.19
CA GLN A 135 31.04 1.11 8.57
C GLN A 135 29.94 0.30 7.89
N PRO A 136 28.98 -0.26 8.65
CA PRO A 136 27.95 -1.10 8.06
C PRO A 136 27.23 -0.23 7.05
N ASN A 137 27.42 -0.55 5.77
CA ASN A 137 26.85 0.09 4.60
C ASN A 137 27.17 1.59 4.41
N VAL A 138 27.38 1.95 3.15
CA VAL A 138 27.07 3.31 2.71
C VAL A 138 25.56 3.53 2.95
N GLN A 139 25.22 4.16 4.07
CA GLN A 139 23.87 4.60 4.45
C GLN A 139 22.89 3.47 4.83
N THR A 140 23.10 2.74 5.94
CA THR A 140 22.14 1.76 6.50
C THR A 140 20.70 2.26 6.52
N ASP A 141 20.53 3.54 6.85
CA ASP A 141 19.21 4.11 7.08
C ASP A 141 18.50 4.47 5.77
N LEU A 142 19.24 4.52 4.64
CA LEU A 142 18.73 4.92 3.33
C LEU A 142 18.62 3.74 2.36
N CYS A 143 19.41 2.69 2.56
CA CYS A 143 19.43 1.53 1.69
C CYS A 143 18.54 0.41 2.25
N LEU A 144 17.45 0.10 1.55
CA LEU A 144 16.55 -1.00 1.92
C LEU A 144 17.14 -2.37 1.56
N GLN A 145 17.86 -2.43 0.43
CA GLN A 145 18.50 -3.64 -0.02
C GLN A 145 19.87 -3.29 -0.60
N SER A 146 20.91 -3.80 0.05
CA SER A 146 22.29 -3.70 -0.43
C SER A 146 22.72 -5.02 -1.08
N ARG A 147 23.50 -4.91 -2.16
CA ARG A 147 24.17 -6.05 -2.80
C ARG A 147 25.56 -6.27 -2.22
N SER A 148 26.20 -5.18 -1.80
CA SER A 148 27.47 -5.15 -1.10
C SER A 148 27.51 -3.92 -0.20
N GLU A 149 28.56 -3.77 0.59
CA GLU A 149 28.78 -2.62 1.46
C GLU A 149 28.80 -1.26 0.72
N PHE A 150 29.10 -1.26 -0.59
CA PHE A 150 29.20 -0.06 -1.44
C PHE A 150 28.11 0.05 -2.51
N VAL A 151 27.23 -0.95 -2.64
CA VAL A 151 26.24 -1.03 -3.71
C VAL A 151 24.86 -1.19 -3.10
N CYS A 152 24.08 -0.12 -3.15
CA CYS A 152 22.68 -0.14 -2.80
C CYS A 152 21.81 -0.42 -4.02
N ASP A 153 21.04 -1.50 -3.99
CA ASP A 153 20.12 -1.85 -5.08
C ASP A 153 18.84 -1.02 -5.01
N THR A 154 18.29 -0.85 -3.81
CA THR A 154 17.01 -0.14 -3.58
C THR A 154 17.10 0.81 -2.39
N CYS A 155 16.76 2.08 -2.61
CA CYS A 155 16.71 3.10 -1.56
C CYS A 155 15.30 3.22 -0.94
N ILE A 156 15.23 3.80 0.25
CA ILE A 156 13.97 4.27 0.86
C ILE A 156 13.28 5.36 0.01
N TYR A 157 12.02 5.67 0.31
CA TYR A 157 11.29 6.77 -0.33
C TYR A 157 11.91 8.14 -0.06
N GLY A 158 11.81 9.03 -1.06
CA GLY A 158 12.49 10.32 -1.06
C GLY A 158 13.96 10.24 -1.50
N TYR A 159 14.45 9.03 -1.78
CA TYR A 159 15.78 8.75 -2.31
C TYR A 159 15.67 7.84 -3.53
N ASN A 160 16.63 7.96 -4.43
CA ASN A 160 16.82 6.99 -5.49
C ASN A 160 18.29 6.67 -5.70
N THR A 161 18.57 5.56 -6.36
CA THR A 161 19.93 5.13 -6.63
C THR A 161 20.53 5.88 -7.81
N ILE A 162 21.80 6.23 -7.71
CA ILE A 162 22.63 6.69 -8.83
C ILE A 162 23.87 5.80 -8.95
N GLN A 163 24.29 5.53 -10.18
CA GLN A 163 25.50 4.79 -10.48
C GLN A 163 26.63 5.75 -10.89
N ILE A 164 27.75 5.72 -10.16
CA ILE A 164 28.97 6.47 -10.46
C ILE A 164 30.11 5.46 -10.57
N GLY A 165 30.53 5.15 -11.80
CA GLY A 165 31.41 4.00 -12.06
C GLY A 165 30.74 2.68 -11.68
N ASP A 166 31.41 1.88 -10.84
CA ASP A 166 30.90 0.60 -10.34
C ASP A 166 30.12 0.72 -9.02
N LYS A 167 29.97 1.95 -8.49
CA LYS A 167 29.30 2.18 -7.21
C LYS A 167 27.87 2.67 -7.43
N LYS A 168 26.91 2.08 -6.72
CA LYS A 168 25.49 2.47 -6.72
C LYS A 168 25.12 2.96 -5.32
N SER A 169 24.79 4.24 -5.19
CA SER A 169 24.50 4.85 -3.88
C SER A 169 23.16 5.58 -3.87
N CYS A 170 22.59 5.80 -2.69
CA CYS A 170 21.33 6.52 -2.54
C CYS A 170 21.56 8.03 -2.50
N HIS A 171 20.87 8.74 -3.39
CA HIS A 171 20.87 10.19 -3.44
C HIS A 171 19.46 10.72 -3.16
N LYS A 172 19.38 11.86 -2.45
CA LYS A 172 18.12 12.44 -2.00
C LYS A 172 17.43 13.15 -3.16
N CYS A 173 16.14 12.89 -3.34
CA CYS A 173 15.33 13.63 -4.29
C CYS A 173 15.03 15.04 -3.76
N ASN A 174 15.17 16.03 -4.64
CA ASN A 174 14.72 17.40 -4.41
C ASN A 174 13.21 17.38 -4.13
N GLN A 175 12.84 17.94 -2.98
CA GLN A 175 11.46 18.04 -2.55
C GLN A 175 10.84 19.29 -3.18
N GLN A 176 9.64 19.16 -3.73
CA GLN A 176 8.89 20.32 -4.18
C GLN A 176 8.34 21.09 -2.98
N ASN A 177 8.24 22.42 -3.12
CA ASN A 177 7.73 23.30 -2.09
C ASN A 177 6.22 23.11 -1.92
N GLY A 178 5.81 22.32 -0.93
CA GLY A 178 4.41 22.13 -0.56
C GLY A 178 4.28 21.11 0.57
N ALA A 179 3.55 21.46 1.63
CA ALA A 179 3.51 20.64 2.86
C ALA A 179 2.82 19.27 2.69
N GLN A 180 2.07 19.05 1.60
CA GLN A 180 1.20 17.87 1.46
C GLN A 180 1.67 16.85 0.41
N ILE A 181 2.38 17.27 -0.64
CA ILE A 181 2.78 16.38 -1.74
C ILE A 181 4.30 16.39 -1.84
N LYS A 182 4.91 15.23 -1.60
CA LYS A 182 6.37 15.08 -1.54
C LYS A 182 6.88 14.23 -2.69
N THR A 183 8.10 14.50 -3.13
CA THR A 183 8.79 13.66 -4.12
C THR A 183 9.10 12.31 -3.50
N LEU A 184 8.56 11.24 -4.07
CA LEU A 184 8.71 9.87 -3.58
C LEU A 184 9.85 9.13 -4.30
N ARG A 185 9.92 9.25 -5.63
CA ARG A 185 11.06 8.81 -6.46
C ARG A 185 11.42 9.88 -7.50
N CYS A 186 12.67 9.87 -7.93
CA CYS A 186 13.21 10.77 -8.94
C CYS A 186 14.31 10.08 -9.75
N GLU A 187 14.62 10.58 -10.94
CA GLU A 187 15.74 10.13 -11.77
C GLU A 187 16.89 11.13 -11.66
N PHE A 188 18.12 10.62 -11.58
CA PHE A 188 19.33 11.44 -11.52
C PHE A 188 20.16 11.29 -12.80
N GLU A 189 20.92 12.33 -13.12
CA GLU A 189 21.89 12.36 -14.21
C GLU A 189 23.19 13.00 -13.71
N ILE A 190 24.33 12.60 -14.29
CA ILE A 190 25.63 13.19 -13.99
C ILE A 190 25.93 14.24 -15.05
N GLU A 191 26.09 15.49 -14.63
CA GLU A 191 26.46 16.57 -15.53
C GLU A 191 27.92 16.39 -15.98
N GLN A 192 28.14 16.25 -17.30
CA GLN A 192 29.46 15.89 -17.86
C GLN A 192 30.54 16.94 -17.59
N SER A 193 30.18 18.22 -17.45
CA SER A 193 31.13 19.32 -17.27
C SER A 193 31.64 19.42 -15.82
N THR A 194 30.81 19.12 -14.84
CA THR A 194 31.11 19.34 -13.41
C THR A 194 31.24 18.04 -12.63
N SER A 195 30.84 16.91 -13.21
CA SER A 195 30.64 15.63 -12.50
C SER A 195 29.64 15.74 -11.33
N ASN A 196 28.79 16.77 -11.32
CA ASN A 196 27.76 16.92 -10.31
C ASN A 196 26.56 16.03 -10.61
N VAL A 197 25.96 15.50 -9.54
CA VAL A 197 24.71 14.75 -9.61
C VAL A 197 23.55 15.74 -9.62
N ILE A 198 22.77 15.74 -10.70
CA ILE A 198 21.58 16.58 -10.85
C ILE A 198 20.33 15.71 -10.91
N GLN A 199 19.24 16.19 -10.31
CA GLN A 199 17.94 15.54 -10.46
C GLN A 199 17.37 15.90 -11.83
N LYS A 200 17.15 14.88 -12.68
CA LYS A 200 16.61 15.04 -14.03
C LYS A 200 15.10 15.22 -14.04
N LYS A 201 14.37 14.36 -13.33
CA LYS A 201 12.90 14.41 -13.26
C LYS A 201 12.36 13.70 -12.03
N ILE A 202 11.13 14.03 -11.65
CA ILE A 202 10.36 13.30 -10.65
C ILE A 202 9.66 12.13 -11.34
N THR A 203 9.67 10.95 -10.74
CA THR A 203 8.99 9.76 -11.28
C THR A 203 7.79 9.33 -10.43
N SER A 204 7.77 9.69 -9.14
CA SER A 204 6.59 9.50 -8.30
C SER A 204 6.46 10.51 -7.17
N CYS A 205 5.22 10.67 -6.70
CA CYS A 205 4.80 11.60 -5.69
C CYS A 205 4.06 10.88 -4.56
N LEU A 206 4.29 11.30 -3.32
CA LEU A 206 3.55 10.82 -2.15
C LEU A 206 2.22 11.57 -2.08
N GLY A 207 1.11 10.84 -2.17
CA GLY A 207 -0.24 11.41 -2.09
C GLY A 207 -0.69 12.15 -3.35
N GLY A 208 -0.09 11.84 -4.51
CA GLY A 208 -0.41 12.47 -5.78
C GLY A 208 0.21 11.76 -6.98
N PHE A 209 0.32 12.48 -8.08
CA PHE A 209 0.85 12.01 -9.37
C PHE A 209 1.78 13.06 -9.97
N VAL A 210 2.67 12.63 -10.86
CA VAL A 210 3.53 13.50 -11.64
C VAL A 210 2.76 13.95 -12.88
N ASP A 211 2.56 15.25 -13.04
CA ASP A 211 2.10 15.81 -14.29
C ASP A 211 3.26 15.83 -15.29
N LEU A 212 3.17 15.03 -16.36
CA LEU A 212 4.22 14.89 -17.36
C LEU A 212 4.49 16.19 -18.14
N GLN A 213 3.55 17.15 -18.15
CA GLN A 213 3.70 18.42 -18.86
C GLN A 213 4.52 19.42 -18.05
N THR A 214 4.30 19.49 -16.73
CA THR A 214 5.02 20.42 -15.85
C THR A 214 6.23 19.78 -15.17
N GLY A 215 6.26 18.44 -15.07
CA GLY A 215 7.24 17.70 -14.29
C GLY A 215 7.02 17.79 -12.78
N GLU A 216 5.87 18.31 -12.34
CA GLU A 216 5.56 18.58 -10.93
C GLU A 216 4.58 17.57 -10.34
N CYS A 217 4.58 17.49 -9.01
CA CYS A 217 3.66 16.68 -8.24
C CYS A 217 2.31 17.40 -8.04
N VAL A 218 1.24 16.75 -8.48
CA VAL A 218 -0.14 17.23 -8.35
C VAL A 218 -0.98 16.25 -7.54
N SER A 219 -1.97 16.73 -6.78
CA SER A 219 -2.86 15.87 -5.99
C SER A 219 -3.91 15.16 -6.84
N SER A 220 -4.18 15.69 -8.04
CA SER A 220 -5.11 15.16 -9.03
C SER A 220 -4.61 15.48 -10.43
N CYS A 221 -4.83 14.57 -11.38
CA CYS A 221 -4.46 14.78 -12.78
C CYS A 221 -5.39 15.75 -13.52
N GLY A 222 -6.51 16.14 -12.92
CA GLY A 222 -7.50 17.00 -13.56
C GLY A 222 -8.34 16.27 -14.61
N VAL A 223 -9.20 17.02 -15.30
CA VAL A 223 -10.14 16.49 -16.30
C VAL A 223 -9.38 15.96 -17.53
N GLY A 224 -9.89 14.88 -18.13
CA GLY A 224 -9.31 14.26 -19.33
C GLY A 224 -8.03 13.46 -19.08
N ARG A 225 -7.61 13.30 -17.81
CA ARG A 225 -6.41 12.58 -17.42
C ARG A 225 -6.71 11.66 -16.23
N TYR A 226 -5.93 10.60 -16.09
CA TYR A 226 -6.02 9.66 -14.97
C TYR A 226 -4.65 9.39 -14.35
N GLY A 227 -4.68 9.01 -13.08
CA GLY A 227 -3.48 8.61 -12.35
C GLY A 227 -3.16 7.14 -12.56
N ASN A 228 -1.94 6.85 -13.01
CA ASN A 228 -1.39 5.51 -13.12
C ASN A 228 -0.32 5.28 -12.05
N VAL A 229 -0.36 4.13 -11.37
CA VAL A 229 0.61 3.76 -10.33
C VAL A 229 1.31 2.47 -10.74
N THR A 230 2.63 2.54 -10.88
CA THR A 230 3.47 1.36 -11.13
C THR A 230 4.15 0.93 -9.83
N LEU A 231 3.92 -0.32 -9.45
CA LEU A 231 4.58 -0.96 -8.31
C LEU A 231 5.76 -1.78 -8.82
N GLY A 232 6.90 -1.63 -8.16
CA GLY A 232 8.12 -2.36 -8.44
C GLY A 232 8.41 -3.44 -7.41
N TYR A 233 9.70 -3.61 -7.13
CA TYR A 233 10.19 -4.59 -6.19
C TYR A 233 9.53 -4.46 -4.81
N SER A 234 9.12 -5.60 -4.23
CA SER A 234 8.43 -5.68 -2.94
C SER A 234 7.17 -4.80 -2.82
N GLY A 235 6.51 -4.48 -3.95
CA GLY A 235 5.31 -3.65 -3.95
C GLY A 235 5.58 -2.17 -3.65
N MET A 236 6.83 -1.73 -3.74
CA MET A 236 7.18 -0.32 -3.60
C MET A 236 6.67 0.49 -4.80
N ILE A 237 6.27 1.74 -4.56
CA ILE A 237 5.89 2.66 -5.64
C ILE A 237 7.14 3.06 -6.41
N GLU A 238 7.15 2.78 -7.71
CA GLU A 238 8.19 3.24 -8.64
C GLU A 238 7.75 4.50 -9.38
N GLN A 239 6.51 4.50 -9.86
CA GLN A 239 5.96 5.59 -10.66
C GLN A 239 4.52 5.93 -10.26
N THR A 240 4.20 7.22 -10.29
CA THR A 240 2.82 7.73 -10.17
C THR A 240 2.66 8.82 -11.21
N LEU A 241 2.05 8.52 -12.35
CA LEU A 241 2.02 9.43 -13.51
C LEU A 241 0.61 9.85 -13.85
N CYS A 242 0.44 11.10 -14.27
CA CYS A 242 -0.76 11.53 -14.96
C CYS A 242 -0.67 11.18 -16.44
N LEU A 243 -1.65 10.42 -16.92
CA LEU A 243 -1.75 9.99 -18.31
C LEU A 243 -3.05 10.49 -18.92
N ASP A 244 -3.04 10.77 -20.21
CA ASP A 244 -4.23 11.22 -20.93
C ASP A 244 -5.21 10.07 -21.17
N CYS A 245 -6.50 10.37 -21.00
CA CYS A 245 -7.58 9.47 -21.40
C CYS A 245 -7.66 9.32 -22.93
N ASP A 246 -8.50 8.40 -23.40
CA ASP A 246 -8.90 8.39 -24.80
C ASP A 246 -9.53 9.74 -25.22
N SER A 247 -9.36 10.13 -26.49
CA SER A 247 -9.85 11.41 -26.99
C SER A 247 -11.37 11.55 -26.91
N SER A 248 -12.10 10.46 -26.83
CA SER A 248 -13.56 10.40 -26.64
C SER A 248 -14.00 10.53 -25.17
N CYS A 249 -13.14 10.23 -24.20
CA CYS A 249 -13.47 10.34 -22.78
C CYS A 249 -13.35 11.79 -22.29
N TYR A 250 -14.29 12.23 -21.45
CA TYR A 250 -14.13 13.45 -20.65
C TYR A 250 -13.43 13.14 -19.32
N GLU A 251 -13.80 12.03 -18.67
CA GLU A 251 -13.10 11.46 -17.52
C GLU A 251 -12.92 9.96 -17.76
N CYS A 252 -11.79 9.40 -17.32
CA CYS A 252 -11.53 7.96 -17.37
C CYS A 252 -11.08 7.42 -16.02
N SER A 253 -11.21 6.11 -15.86
CA SER A 253 -10.80 5.38 -14.66
C SER A 253 -9.29 5.11 -14.69
N SER A 254 -8.82 4.08 -13.98
CA SER A 254 -7.42 3.64 -13.98
C SER A 254 -6.90 3.14 -15.34
N GLN A 255 -7.72 3.14 -16.40
CA GLN A 255 -7.34 2.71 -17.74
C GLN A 255 -7.73 3.76 -18.78
N LYS A 256 -6.84 3.98 -19.76
CA LYS A 256 -7.02 4.96 -20.85
C LYS A 256 -8.38 4.85 -21.57
N THR A 257 -8.87 3.63 -21.81
CA THR A 257 -10.08 3.37 -22.61
C THR A 257 -11.35 3.24 -21.77
N GLN A 258 -11.24 3.13 -20.45
CA GLN A 258 -12.39 2.99 -19.56
C GLN A 258 -12.86 4.37 -19.13
N CYS A 259 -13.80 4.94 -19.87
CA CYS A 259 -14.38 6.23 -19.56
C CYS A 259 -15.39 6.14 -18.40
N LEU A 260 -15.39 7.15 -17.54
CA LEU A 260 -16.43 7.43 -16.56
C LEU A 260 -17.47 8.38 -17.14
N SER A 261 -17.04 9.28 -18.02
CA SER A 261 -17.90 10.22 -18.75
C SER A 261 -17.34 10.48 -20.15
N CYS A 262 -18.22 10.86 -21.07
CA CYS A 262 -17.90 11.08 -22.48
C CYS A 262 -17.96 12.56 -22.84
N LYS A 263 -17.15 12.97 -23.83
CA LYS A 263 -17.27 14.30 -24.43
C LYS A 263 -18.58 14.44 -25.21
N GLU A 264 -18.89 15.68 -25.58
CA GLU A 264 -19.96 15.99 -26.53
C GLU A 264 -19.83 15.14 -27.80
N GLU A 265 -20.95 14.80 -28.43
CA GLU A 265 -21.02 13.87 -29.58
C GLU A 265 -20.70 12.39 -29.29
N PHE A 266 -20.41 12.01 -28.04
CA PHE A 266 -20.24 10.62 -27.63
C PHE A 266 -21.26 10.20 -26.55
N TYR A 267 -21.53 8.90 -26.44
CA TYR A 267 -22.29 8.31 -25.34
C TYR A 267 -21.50 7.19 -24.68
N LEU A 268 -21.72 6.98 -23.37
CA LEU A 268 -21.03 5.95 -22.60
C LEU A 268 -21.72 4.60 -22.79
N ASP A 269 -20.99 3.62 -23.33
CA ASP A 269 -21.43 2.23 -23.29
C ASP A 269 -21.25 1.69 -21.86
N SER A 270 -22.35 1.38 -21.18
CA SER A 270 -22.32 0.98 -19.77
C SER A 270 -21.67 -0.39 -19.56
N LEU A 271 -21.62 -1.25 -20.58
CA LEU A 271 -21.05 -2.60 -20.54
C LEU A 271 -19.54 -2.55 -20.77
N THR A 272 -19.09 -1.89 -21.84
CA THR A 272 -17.66 -1.82 -22.18
C THR A 272 -16.93 -0.70 -21.43
N LYS A 273 -17.67 0.26 -20.88
CA LYS A 273 -17.15 1.53 -20.32
C LYS A 273 -16.36 2.35 -21.34
N THR A 274 -16.70 2.26 -22.62
CA THR A 274 -16.04 3.06 -23.68
C THR A 274 -17.02 4.08 -24.25
N CYS A 275 -16.51 5.23 -24.68
CA CYS A 275 -17.33 6.22 -25.36
C CYS A 275 -17.50 5.87 -26.84
N LYS A 276 -18.74 5.83 -27.33
CA LYS A 276 -19.07 5.58 -28.73
C LYS A 276 -19.62 6.84 -29.37
N GLN A 277 -19.20 7.11 -30.60
CA GLN A 277 -19.67 8.27 -31.35
C GLN A 277 -21.17 8.13 -31.62
N LYS A 278 -21.92 9.21 -31.39
CA LYS A 278 -23.32 9.29 -31.80
C LYS A 278 -23.35 9.37 -33.32
N ASN A 279 -23.85 8.31 -33.97
CA ASN A 279 -24.04 8.28 -35.41
C ASN A 279 -25.52 8.12 -35.71
N GLY A 280 -26.04 8.94 -36.62
CA GLY A 280 -27.44 8.97 -37.04
C GLY A 280 -28.19 10.24 -36.62
N LEU A 281 -29.26 10.56 -37.36
CA LEU A 281 -30.26 11.54 -36.95
C LEU A 281 -31.31 10.82 -36.12
N LEU A 282 -31.38 11.12 -34.82
CA LEU A 282 -32.54 10.77 -34.01
C LEU A 282 -33.53 11.94 -34.09
N GLU A 283 -34.50 11.87 -35.00
CA GLU A 283 -35.62 12.83 -35.08
C GLU A 283 -36.68 12.57 -33.99
N THR A 284 -36.25 12.23 -32.78
CA THR A 284 -37.16 11.94 -31.67
C THR A 284 -36.73 12.72 -30.44
N THR A 285 -37.59 13.63 -30.00
CA THR A 285 -37.47 14.32 -28.73
C THR A 285 -37.68 13.30 -27.60
N ILE A 286 -36.61 12.99 -26.86
CA ILE A 286 -36.72 12.15 -25.67
C ILE A 286 -37.16 13.03 -24.50
N TYR A 287 -38.41 12.85 -24.07
CA TYR A 287 -38.92 13.46 -22.86
C TYR A 287 -38.44 12.66 -21.65
N VAL A 288 -37.42 13.16 -20.96
CA VAL A 288 -36.98 12.57 -19.70
C VAL A 288 -37.88 13.11 -18.59
N GLN A 289 -38.79 12.27 -18.08
CA GLN A 289 -39.56 12.62 -16.90
C GLN A 289 -38.59 12.63 -15.70
N SER A 290 -38.23 13.81 -15.21
CA SER A 290 -37.53 13.91 -13.93
C SER A 290 -38.42 13.23 -12.89
N LYS A 291 -37.89 12.22 -12.19
CA LYS A 291 -38.52 11.80 -10.93
C LYS A 291 -38.64 13.05 -10.09
N ASP A 292 -39.87 13.48 -9.83
CA ASP A 292 -40.13 14.53 -8.86
C ASP A 292 -39.37 14.14 -7.60
N PHE A 293 -38.38 14.96 -7.24
CA PHE A 293 -37.78 14.91 -5.93
C PHE A 293 -38.90 15.27 -4.97
N SER A 294 -39.63 14.25 -4.50
CA SER A 294 -40.53 14.39 -3.36
C SER A 294 -39.67 14.98 -2.25
N ASN A 295 -40.00 16.21 -1.85
CA ASN A 295 -39.31 17.01 -0.86
C ASN A 295 -39.43 16.38 0.54
N ASP A 296 -38.87 15.19 0.75
CA ASP A 296 -38.53 14.70 2.09
C ASP A 296 -37.25 15.41 2.54
N TYR A 297 -37.39 16.71 2.76
CA TYR A 297 -36.43 17.55 3.45
C TYR A 297 -36.43 17.14 4.94
N THR A 298 -35.58 16.18 5.33
CA THR A 298 -35.19 16.07 6.73
C THR A 298 -34.10 17.11 7.03
N PRO A 299 -34.19 17.92 8.12
CA PRO A 299 -33.35 19.11 8.32
C PRO A 299 -31.87 18.88 8.64
N ASN A 300 -31.34 17.67 8.49
CA ASN A 300 -29.98 17.34 8.90
C ASN A 300 -29.19 16.94 7.66
N GLY A 301 -28.32 17.86 7.21
CA GLY A 301 -27.77 17.87 5.86
C GLY A 301 -26.91 16.66 5.49
N ILE A 302 -26.84 16.39 4.18
CA ILE A 302 -25.62 16.37 3.35
C ILE A 302 -25.93 15.84 1.92
N THR A 303 -25.29 16.49 0.93
CA THR A 303 -24.99 16.13 -0.48
C THR A 303 -26.11 15.79 -1.48
N LEU A 304 -26.21 16.64 -2.50
CA LEU A 304 -26.72 16.31 -3.83
C LEU A 304 -25.70 15.45 -4.58
N GLN A 305 -26.00 14.15 -4.75
CA GLN A 305 -25.45 13.37 -5.86
C GLN A 305 -26.50 13.33 -6.98
N VAL A 306 -26.23 14.07 -8.05
CA VAL A 306 -26.97 13.93 -9.30
C VAL A 306 -26.25 12.84 -10.11
N SER A 307 -26.75 11.61 -10.06
CA SER A 307 -26.44 10.57 -11.05
C SER A 307 -27.71 10.31 -11.86
N GLN A 308 -27.85 11.03 -12.97
CA GLN A 308 -28.81 10.65 -14.01
C GLN A 308 -28.13 9.61 -14.91
N TYR A 309 -28.38 8.33 -14.61
CA TYR A 309 -28.20 7.26 -15.59
C TYR A 309 -29.43 7.25 -16.48
N ILE A 310 -29.30 7.73 -17.71
CA ILE A 310 -30.29 7.51 -18.77
C ILE A 310 -29.81 6.25 -19.52
N ASP A 311 -30.37 5.09 -19.16
CA ASP A 311 -30.22 3.87 -19.96
C ASP A 311 -31.07 4.03 -21.22
N LEU A 312 -30.44 4.50 -22.29
CA LEU A 312 -31.00 4.47 -23.65
C LEU A 312 -30.74 3.08 -24.24
N ALA A 313 -31.66 2.15 -23.99
CA ALA A 313 -31.76 0.94 -24.79
C ALA A 313 -32.35 1.31 -26.16
N VAL A 314 -31.49 1.45 -27.17
CA VAL A 314 -31.89 1.54 -28.57
C VAL A 314 -31.89 0.10 -29.12
N CYS A 315 -33.07 -0.42 -29.45
CA CYS A 315 -33.24 -1.68 -30.18
C CYS A 315 -32.90 -1.50 -31.67
#